data_AF-X1SVE6-F1
#
_entry.id   AF-X1SVE6-F1
#
_cell.length_a   1.000
_cell.length_b   1.000
_cell.length_c   1.000
_cell.angle_alpha   90.00
_cell.angle_beta   90.00
_cell.angle_gamma   90.00
#
_symmetry.space_group_name_H-M   'P 1'
#
loop_
_entity.id
_entity.type
_entity.pdbx_description
1 polymer ?
#
loop_
_entity_poly.entity_id
_entity_poly.type
_entity_poly.pdbx_seq_one_letter_code
_entity_poly.pdbx_strand_id
1 'polypeptide(L)'
;VNGLNPQYNDKNIDPSCGCGAFLIGLSEYYVSKFRKPIPILLRENIFGVDILSYNVRRTKILLTLFGLLNNQIIREEDLNIVQVDSLKSNWVKLFKNNLSGKFNNVLGNPPYVKYQDLPDEMRIDLLERWKTIKKGNFNLYFAFFELGYNLLSNEGKLGYITPNNYFTSLAGISLRDYFHTKKCVTEIIDFNHKKVFDVLSYTAITFINRKRNFVILYDRIEENQNPKDFLKGLRTTKGNQEKINLIRSKKLIKIVHEVIKTDLISKGIDKSRIKPRLGSSK
;
A
#
# COMPACT_ATOMS: atom_id res chain seq x y z
N VAL A 1 -6.31 -8.38 -0.37
CA VAL A 1 -7.15 -8.89 -1.48
C VAL A 1 -8.63 -8.56 -1.30
N ASN A 2 -9.33 -9.11 -0.30
CA ASN A 2 -10.79 -8.90 -0.13
C ASN A 2 -11.22 -7.42 -0.08
N GLY A 3 -10.44 -6.54 0.56
CA GLY A 3 -10.74 -5.11 0.60
C GLY A 3 -10.79 -4.41 -0.78
N LEU A 4 -10.06 -4.94 -1.77
CA LEU A 4 -10.08 -4.43 -3.14
C LEU A 4 -11.29 -4.96 -3.94
N ASN A 5 -11.78 -6.13 -3.56
CA ASN A 5 -12.83 -6.89 -4.25
C ASN A 5 -12.56 -7.04 -5.77
N PRO A 6 -11.45 -7.70 -6.19
CA PRO A 6 -11.17 -7.92 -7.60
C PRO A 6 -12.30 -8.64 -8.34
N GLN A 7 -12.49 -8.28 -9.61
CA GLN A 7 -13.47 -8.85 -10.54
C GLN A 7 -12.82 -9.86 -11.50
N TYR A 8 -13.64 -10.69 -12.15
CA TYR A 8 -13.18 -11.82 -12.98
C TYR A 8 -12.12 -11.45 -14.05
N ASN A 9 -12.27 -10.29 -14.68
CA ASN A 9 -11.39 -9.80 -15.75
C ASN A 9 -10.36 -8.75 -15.28
N ASP A 10 -10.31 -8.45 -13.97
CA ASP A 10 -9.40 -7.44 -13.46
C ASP A 10 -7.94 -7.88 -13.61
N LYS A 11 -7.09 -6.97 -14.09
CA LYS A 11 -5.64 -7.13 -14.03
C LYS A 11 -5.13 -6.63 -12.68
N ASN A 12 -4.39 -7.49 -11.97
CA ASN A 12 -3.91 -7.25 -10.62
C ASN A 12 -2.39 -7.30 -10.60
N ILE A 13 -1.75 -6.33 -9.95
CA ILE A 13 -0.29 -6.29 -9.84
C ILE A 13 0.19 -6.12 -8.40
N ASP A 14 1.28 -6.82 -8.09
CA ASP A 14 2.19 -6.45 -7.02
C ASP A 14 3.51 -5.91 -7.60
N PRO A 15 3.78 -4.59 -7.51
CA PRO A 15 4.96 -3.97 -8.10
C PRO A 15 6.23 -4.16 -7.25
N SER A 16 6.18 -4.95 -6.18
CA SER A 16 7.35 -5.32 -5.37
C SER A 16 7.06 -6.67 -4.70
N CYS A 17 6.84 -7.69 -5.53
CA CYS A 17 6.13 -8.89 -5.12
C CYS A 17 6.91 -9.78 -4.14
N GLY A 18 8.22 -9.58 -3.98
CA GLY A 18 9.05 -10.37 -3.08
C GLY A 18 8.94 -11.85 -3.40
N CYS A 19 8.58 -12.65 -2.41
CA CYS A 19 8.32 -14.08 -2.58
C CYS A 19 6.87 -14.41 -3.01
N GLY A 20 6.09 -13.44 -3.47
CA GLY A 20 4.82 -13.70 -4.15
C GLY A 20 3.60 -13.92 -3.25
N ALA A 21 3.68 -13.65 -1.94
CA ALA A 21 2.60 -13.93 -0.99
C ALA A 21 1.25 -13.30 -1.39
N PHE A 22 1.24 -12.05 -1.86
CA PHE A 22 0.01 -11.40 -2.33
C PHE A 22 -0.51 -11.99 -3.65
N LEU A 23 0.38 -12.44 -4.53
CA LEU A 23 0.00 -13.04 -5.81
C LEU A 23 -0.61 -14.44 -5.61
N ILE A 24 -0.10 -15.21 -4.64
CA ILE A 24 -0.71 -16.46 -4.19
C ILE A 24 -2.08 -16.19 -3.57
N GLY A 25 -2.18 -15.25 -2.63
CA GLY A 25 -3.47 -14.91 -2.01
C GLY A 25 -4.49 -14.34 -3.01
N LEU A 26 -4.05 -13.64 -4.07
CA LEU A 26 -4.92 -13.29 -5.19
C LEU A 26 -5.36 -14.53 -5.95
N SER A 27 -4.44 -15.43 -6.26
CA SER A 27 -4.76 -16.65 -7.01
C SER A 27 -5.79 -17.51 -6.27
N GLU A 28 -5.61 -17.70 -4.95
CA GLU A 28 -6.59 -18.37 -4.08
C GLU A 28 -7.95 -17.67 -4.10
N TYR A 29 -7.98 -16.33 -4.03
CA TYR A 29 -9.22 -15.57 -4.12
C TYR A 29 -9.94 -15.79 -5.44
N TYR A 30 -9.23 -15.81 -6.58
CA TYR A 30 -9.86 -16.03 -7.88
C TYR A 30 -10.36 -17.46 -8.06
N VAL A 31 -9.58 -18.46 -7.63
CA VAL A 31 -10.01 -19.87 -7.67
C VAL A 31 -11.24 -20.08 -6.80
N SER A 32 -11.24 -19.58 -5.56
CA SER A 32 -12.37 -19.73 -4.64
C SER A 32 -13.62 -18.97 -5.10
N LYS A 33 -13.49 -17.72 -5.55
CA LYS A 33 -14.63 -16.87 -5.91
C LYS A 33 -15.20 -17.17 -7.30
N PHE A 34 -14.33 -17.46 -8.26
CA PHE A 34 -14.72 -17.54 -9.67
C PHE A 34 -14.48 -18.89 -10.31
N ARG A 35 -13.79 -19.82 -9.62
CA ARG A 35 -13.38 -21.11 -10.19
C ARG A 35 -12.59 -20.96 -11.50
N LYS A 36 -11.85 -19.84 -11.65
CA LYS A 36 -11.07 -19.56 -12.86
C LYS A 36 -9.92 -20.55 -12.98
N PRO A 37 -9.71 -21.21 -14.14
CA PRO A 37 -8.55 -22.08 -14.35
C PRO A 37 -7.24 -21.34 -14.12
N ILE A 38 -6.32 -21.94 -13.36
CA ILE A 38 -5.09 -21.29 -12.87
C ILE A 38 -4.18 -20.82 -14.01
N PRO A 39 -3.91 -21.60 -15.09
CA PRO A 39 -3.12 -21.09 -16.21
C PRO A 39 -3.71 -19.81 -16.81
N ILE A 40 -5.03 -19.76 -17.00
CA ILE A 40 -5.73 -18.59 -17.55
C ILE A 40 -5.68 -17.42 -16.57
N LEU A 41 -5.94 -17.69 -15.28
CA LEU A 41 -5.83 -16.73 -14.19
C LEU A 41 -4.45 -16.07 -14.12
N LEU A 42 -3.38 -16.88 -14.12
CA LEU A 42 -2.01 -16.37 -14.04
C LEU A 42 -1.67 -15.53 -15.28
N ARG A 43 -2.09 -16.00 -16.45
CA ARG A 43 -1.84 -15.33 -17.72
C ARG A 43 -2.59 -14.01 -17.86
N GLU A 44 -3.82 -13.90 -17.36
CA GLU A 44 -4.68 -12.75 -17.64
C GLU A 44 -4.79 -11.75 -16.49
N ASN A 45 -4.67 -12.21 -15.24
CA ASN A 45 -5.03 -11.42 -14.07
C ASN A 45 -3.87 -11.16 -13.09
N ILE A 46 -2.82 -11.98 -13.09
CA ILE A 46 -1.78 -11.92 -12.05
C ILE A 46 -0.46 -11.42 -12.65
N PHE A 47 -0.02 -10.27 -12.15
CA PHE A 47 1.21 -9.60 -12.57
C PHE A 47 2.10 -9.32 -11.37
N GLY A 48 3.40 -9.49 -11.52
CA GLY A 48 4.35 -9.31 -10.44
C GLY A 48 5.68 -8.78 -10.92
N VAL A 49 6.27 -7.90 -10.13
CA VAL A 49 7.61 -7.38 -10.39
C VAL A 49 8.41 -7.39 -9.10
N ASP A 50 9.68 -7.74 -9.19
CA ASP A 50 10.64 -7.51 -8.11
C ASP A 50 12.00 -7.13 -8.69
N ILE A 51 12.78 -6.33 -7.96
CA ILE A 51 14.13 -5.93 -8.39
C ILE A 51 15.12 -7.10 -8.24
N LEU A 52 14.88 -8.02 -7.31
CA LEU A 52 15.77 -9.12 -7.00
C LEU A 52 15.37 -10.37 -7.79
N SER A 53 16.30 -10.89 -8.60
CA SER A 53 16.09 -12.08 -9.44
C SER A 53 15.63 -13.30 -8.66
N TYR A 54 16.15 -13.49 -7.44
CA TYR A 54 15.79 -14.62 -6.60
C TYR A 54 14.35 -14.55 -6.07
N ASN A 55 13.82 -13.34 -5.85
CA ASN A 55 12.41 -13.13 -5.46
C ASN A 55 11.48 -13.47 -6.62
N VAL A 56 11.83 -13.01 -7.83
CA VAL A 56 11.12 -13.39 -9.07
C VAL A 56 11.11 -14.90 -9.25
N ARG A 57 12.27 -15.56 -9.13
CA ARG A 57 12.38 -17.02 -9.24
C ARG A 57 11.52 -17.74 -8.21
N ARG A 58 11.57 -17.33 -6.94
CA ARG A 58 10.76 -17.93 -5.86
C ARG A 58 9.27 -17.77 -6.12
N THR A 59 8.85 -16.58 -6.54
CA THR A 59 7.45 -16.30 -6.90
C THR A 59 6.97 -17.19 -8.03
N LYS A 60 7.75 -17.35 -9.11
CA LYS A 60 7.40 -18.27 -10.21
C LYS A 60 7.25 -19.72 -9.71
N ILE A 61 8.20 -20.21 -8.92
CA ILE A 61 8.13 -21.56 -8.32
C ILE A 61 6.86 -21.73 -7.49
N LEU A 62 6.53 -20.76 -6.63
CA LEU A 62 5.34 -20.83 -5.78
C LEU A 62 4.03 -20.84 -6.58
N LEU A 63 3.93 -20.04 -7.64
CA LEU A 63 2.75 -20.04 -8.52
C LEU A 63 2.62 -21.35 -9.31
N THR A 64 3.74 -21.91 -9.77
CA THR A 64 3.75 -23.24 -10.41
C THR A 64 3.33 -24.34 -9.44
N LEU A 65 3.87 -24.33 -8.22
CA LEU A 65 3.47 -25.28 -7.16
C LEU A 65 1.99 -25.13 -6.81
N PHE A 66 1.47 -23.90 -6.71
CA PHE A 66 0.05 -23.64 -6.50
C PHE A 66 -0.81 -24.28 -7.60
N GLY A 67 -0.41 -24.15 -8.87
CA GLY A 67 -1.08 -24.84 -9.98
C GLY A 67 -1.04 -26.37 -9.83
N LEU A 68 0.15 -26.93 -9.56
CA LEU A 68 0.34 -28.39 -9.41
C LEU A 68 -0.48 -28.98 -8.26
N LEU A 69 -0.56 -28.29 -7.11
CA LEU A 69 -1.40 -28.69 -5.98
C LEU A 69 -2.89 -28.71 -6.30
N ASN A 70 -3.29 -28.01 -7.38
CA ASN A 70 -4.66 -28.00 -7.91
C ASN A 70 -4.77 -28.84 -9.20
N ASN A 71 -3.83 -29.76 -9.44
CA ASN A 71 -3.78 -30.64 -10.61
C ASN A 71 -3.75 -29.90 -11.97
N GLN A 72 -3.15 -28.71 -12.00
CA GLN A 72 -3.02 -27.90 -13.22
C GLN A 72 -1.55 -27.60 -13.52
N ILE A 73 -1.16 -27.80 -14.78
CA ILE A 73 0.20 -27.55 -15.24
C ILE A 73 0.33 -26.06 -15.58
N ILE A 74 1.32 -25.38 -14.99
CA ILE A 74 1.64 -23.98 -15.27
C ILE A 74 2.89 -23.92 -16.14
N ARG A 75 2.80 -23.20 -17.25
CA ARG A 75 3.93 -22.96 -18.15
C ARG A 75 4.54 -21.59 -17.89
N GLU A 76 5.78 -21.40 -18.31
CA GLU A 76 6.47 -20.10 -18.17
C GLU A 76 5.71 -18.96 -18.87
N GLU A 77 5.07 -19.26 -20.00
CA GLU A 77 4.24 -18.33 -20.78
C GLU A 77 2.94 -17.88 -20.06
N ASP A 78 2.53 -18.60 -19.01
CA ASP A 78 1.38 -18.22 -18.17
C ASP A 78 1.78 -17.18 -17.11
N LEU A 79 3.08 -17.00 -16.86
CA LEU A 79 3.58 -16.21 -15.74
C LEU A 79 3.98 -14.79 -16.16
N ASN A 80 3.28 -13.79 -15.63
CA ASN A 80 3.65 -12.38 -15.78
C ASN A 80 4.51 -11.89 -14.61
N ILE A 81 5.60 -12.60 -14.29
CA ILE A 81 6.52 -12.23 -13.20
C ILE A 81 7.87 -11.83 -13.78
N VAL A 82 8.27 -10.57 -13.59
CA VAL A 82 9.42 -9.98 -14.29
C VAL A 82 10.39 -9.32 -13.30
N GLN A 83 11.70 -9.47 -13.55
CA GLN A 83 12.72 -8.78 -12.78
C GLN A 83 12.98 -7.39 -13.36
N VAL A 84 12.58 -6.34 -12.64
CA VAL A 84 12.90 -4.94 -12.98
C VAL A 84 12.87 -4.03 -11.74
N ASP A 85 13.48 -2.85 -11.85
CA ASP A 85 13.27 -1.77 -10.89
C ASP A 85 11.94 -1.06 -11.18
N SER A 86 10.96 -1.27 -10.30
CA SER A 86 9.61 -0.72 -10.43
C SER A 86 9.56 0.81 -10.51
N LEU A 87 10.51 1.51 -9.87
CA LEU A 87 10.57 2.97 -9.84
C LEU A 87 11.26 3.56 -11.09
N LYS A 88 11.84 2.72 -11.95
CA LYS A 88 12.51 3.11 -13.22
C LYS A 88 11.90 2.48 -14.46
N SER A 89 10.94 1.56 -14.30
CA SER A 89 10.40 0.75 -15.38
C SER A 89 9.48 1.50 -16.35
N ASN A 90 9.56 1.14 -17.63
CA ASN A 90 8.55 1.50 -18.62
C ASN A 90 7.42 0.46 -18.66
N TRP A 91 6.36 0.72 -17.90
CA TRP A 91 5.25 -0.19 -17.68
C TRP A 91 4.44 -0.57 -18.93
N VAL A 92 4.44 0.26 -19.98
CA VAL A 92 3.75 -0.02 -21.24
C VAL A 92 4.45 -1.14 -22.02
N LYS A 93 5.78 -1.24 -21.89
CA LYS A 93 6.60 -2.23 -22.61
C LYS A 93 6.87 -3.50 -21.82
N LEU A 94 6.45 -3.54 -20.55
CA LEU A 94 6.87 -4.60 -19.63
C LEU A 94 6.11 -5.92 -19.84
N PHE A 95 4.81 -5.85 -20.09
CA PHE A 95 3.94 -7.02 -20.21
C PHE A 95 3.26 -7.06 -21.58
N LYS A 96 3.52 -8.11 -22.35
CA LYS A 96 3.00 -8.27 -23.73
C LYS A 96 1.47 -8.27 -23.79
N ASN A 97 0.83 -8.85 -22.78
CA ASN A 97 -0.62 -8.92 -22.57
C ASN A 97 -1.20 -7.71 -21.82
N ASN A 98 -0.40 -6.67 -21.51
CA ASN A 98 -0.88 -5.43 -20.90
C ASN A 98 -0.18 -4.17 -21.42
N LEU A 99 -0.38 -3.89 -22.70
CA LEU A 99 0.21 -2.74 -23.39
C LEU A 99 -0.20 -1.37 -22.83
N SER A 100 -1.27 -1.29 -22.03
CA SER A 100 -1.66 -0.05 -21.36
C SER A 100 -0.74 0.33 -20.20
N GLY A 101 -0.02 -0.65 -19.61
CA GLY A 101 0.70 -0.49 -18.34
C GLY A 101 -0.22 -0.13 -17.15
N LYS A 102 -1.54 -0.31 -17.29
CA LYS A 102 -2.54 0.00 -16.25
C LYS A 102 -3.16 -1.26 -15.66
N PHE A 103 -3.58 -1.17 -14.40
CA PHE A 103 -4.11 -2.28 -13.62
C PHE A 103 -5.37 -1.87 -12.86
N ASN A 104 -6.32 -2.80 -12.75
CA ASN A 104 -7.55 -2.62 -11.98
C ASN A 104 -7.24 -2.68 -10.48
N ASN A 105 -6.27 -3.51 -10.08
CA ASN A 105 -5.87 -3.62 -8.69
C ASN A 105 -4.35 -3.56 -8.55
N VAL A 106 -3.87 -2.71 -7.65
CA VAL A 106 -2.45 -2.67 -7.24
C VAL A 106 -2.40 -3.02 -5.75
N LEU A 107 -1.59 -3.99 -5.36
CA LEU A 107 -1.52 -4.41 -3.96
C LEU A 107 -0.14 -4.93 -3.62
N GLY A 108 0.19 -4.93 -2.34
CA GLY A 108 1.48 -5.45 -1.92
C GLY A 108 1.90 -4.92 -0.57
N ASN A 109 3.13 -5.30 -0.24
CA ASN A 109 3.89 -4.76 0.87
C ASN A 109 5.15 -4.08 0.28
N PRO A 110 5.09 -2.79 -0.05
CA PRO A 110 6.21 -2.08 -0.67
C PRO A 110 7.46 -2.08 0.23
N PRO A 111 8.67 -1.86 -0.32
CA PRO A 111 9.92 -1.92 0.43
C PRO A 111 10.07 -0.79 1.46
N TYR A 112 10.50 -1.11 2.68
CA TYR A 112 10.63 -0.17 3.80
C TYR A 112 12.05 0.38 3.99
N VAL A 113 12.68 0.80 2.90
CA VAL A 113 14.06 1.32 2.92
C VAL A 113 14.07 2.79 3.35
N LYS A 114 14.86 3.13 4.36
CA LYS A 114 14.97 4.53 4.82
C LYS A 114 15.92 5.29 3.89
N TYR A 115 15.71 6.60 3.80
CA TYR A 115 16.59 7.53 3.09
C TYR A 115 18.09 7.22 3.29
N GLN A 116 18.51 7.11 4.55
CA GLN A 116 19.91 6.90 4.93
C GLN A 116 20.53 5.58 4.44
N ASP A 117 19.69 4.60 4.11
CA ASP A 117 20.13 3.27 3.65
C ASP A 117 20.21 3.20 2.11
N LEU A 118 19.79 4.26 1.40
CA LEU A 118 19.89 4.35 -0.06
C LEU A 118 21.25 4.95 -0.49
N PRO A 119 21.86 4.48 -1.59
CA PRO A 119 23.03 5.14 -2.19
C PRO A 119 22.71 6.56 -2.67
N ASP A 120 23.67 7.48 -2.61
CA ASP A 120 23.45 8.90 -2.91
C ASP A 120 22.94 9.15 -4.34
N GLU A 121 23.53 8.49 -5.35
CA GLU A 121 23.08 8.59 -6.74
C GLU A 121 21.61 8.15 -6.90
N MET A 122 21.20 7.09 -6.18
CA MET A 122 19.82 6.63 -6.19
C MET A 122 18.88 7.64 -5.53
N ARG A 123 19.32 8.32 -4.46
CA ARG A 123 18.52 9.37 -3.81
C ARG A 123 18.24 10.52 -4.76
N ILE A 124 19.23 10.99 -5.49
CA ILE A 124 19.10 12.12 -6.44
C ILE A 124 18.10 11.76 -7.53
N ASP A 125 18.29 10.62 -8.21
CA ASP A 125 17.40 10.15 -9.28
C ASP A 125 15.94 9.96 -8.79
N LEU A 126 15.77 9.39 -7.60
CA LEU A 126 14.44 9.21 -7.00
C LEU A 126 13.78 10.56 -6.68
N LEU A 127 14.52 11.49 -6.09
CA LEU A 127 14.04 12.82 -5.75
C LEU A 127 13.61 13.59 -7.00
N GLU A 128 14.25 13.41 -8.15
CA GLU A 128 13.84 14.04 -9.40
C GLU A 128 12.49 13.50 -9.90
N ARG A 129 12.31 12.17 -9.84
CA ARG A 129 11.17 11.45 -10.43
C ARG A 129 9.88 11.48 -9.61
N TRP A 130 9.97 11.46 -8.28
CA TRP A 130 8.81 11.15 -7.41
C TRP A 130 8.48 12.32 -6.48
N LYS A 131 7.22 12.78 -6.53
CA LYS A 131 6.71 13.93 -5.76
C LYS A 131 6.52 13.59 -4.28
N THR A 132 6.16 12.35 -4.00
CA THR A 132 5.86 11.82 -2.66
C THR A 132 7.06 11.75 -1.72
N ILE A 133 8.29 11.93 -2.23
CA ILE A 133 9.54 11.86 -1.46
C ILE A 133 10.37 13.15 -1.50
N LYS A 134 9.83 14.25 -2.03
CA LYS A 134 10.57 15.52 -2.23
C LYS A 134 11.10 16.19 -0.96
N LYS A 135 10.61 15.82 0.23
CA LYS A 135 10.97 16.47 1.50
C LYS A 135 11.32 15.45 2.58
N GLY A 136 12.34 15.79 3.38
CA GLY A 136 12.73 15.06 4.59
C GLY A 136 13.37 13.70 4.33
N ASN A 137 13.69 13.00 5.43
CA ASN A 137 14.29 11.66 5.42
C ASN A 137 13.23 10.60 5.09
N PHE A 138 12.79 10.57 3.84
CA PHE A 138 11.68 9.74 3.38
C PHE A 138 11.92 8.24 3.57
N ASN A 139 10.84 7.46 3.48
CA ASN A 139 10.92 6.02 3.31
C ASN A 139 10.51 5.66 1.87
N LEU A 140 11.17 4.68 1.26
CA LEU A 140 11.00 4.33 -0.14
C LEU A 140 9.55 3.95 -0.49
N TYR A 141 8.80 3.38 0.46
CA TYR A 141 7.39 3.04 0.22
C TYR A 141 6.51 4.26 -0.10
N PHE A 142 6.94 5.49 0.22
CA PHE A 142 6.22 6.70 -0.18
C PHE A 142 6.17 6.84 -1.70
N ALA A 143 7.30 6.58 -2.39
CA ALA A 143 7.35 6.58 -3.85
C ALA A 143 6.47 5.48 -4.45
N PHE A 144 6.35 4.34 -3.76
CA PHE A 144 5.48 3.24 -4.19
C PHE A 144 4.00 3.61 -4.17
N PHE A 145 3.54 4.48 -3.27
CA PHE A 145 2.16 5.00 -3.32
C PHE A 145 1.90 5.80 -4.59
N GLU A 146 2.85 6.65 -5.00
CA GLU A 146 2.73 7.42 -6.25
C GLU A 146 2.84 6.52 -7.48
N LEU A 147 3.80 5.58 -7.49
CA LEU A 147 3.91 4.56 -8.52
C LEU A 147 2.59 3.80 -8.66
N GLY A 148 2.08 3.26 -7.56
CA GLY A 148 0.86 2.47 -7.56
C GLY A 148 -0.35 3.27 -8.04
N TYR A 149 -0.50 4.53 -7.61
CA TYR A 149 -1.52 5.44 -8.16
C TYR A 149 -1.39 5.65 -9.67
N ASN A 150 -0.16 5.79 -10.17
CA ASN A 150 0.12 5.95 -11.60
C ASN A 150 -0.17 4.67 -12.39
N LEU A 151 -0.05 3.49 -11.78
CA LEU A 151 -0.40 2.20 -12.38
C LEU A 151 -1.91 1.91 -12.41
N LEU A 152 -2.73 2.63 -11.66
CA LEU A 152 -4.18 2.41 -11.67
C LEU A 152 -4.82 2.75 -13.02
N SER A 153 -5.72 1.87 -13.48
CA SER A 153 -6.75 2.20 -14.45
C SER A 153 -7.75 3.21 -13.85
N ASN A 154 -8.62 3.79 -14.67
CA ASN A 154 -9.57 4.83 -14.25
C ASN A 154 -10.43 4.43 -13.04
N GLU A 155 -10.89 3.18 -13.02
CA GLU A 155 -11.69 2.61 -11.91
C GLU A 155 -10.85 1.75 -10.96
N GLY A 156 -9.52 1.80 -11.11
CA GLY A 156 -8.60 0.97 -10.36
C GLY A 156 -8.51 1.35 -8.89
N LYS A 157 -8.16 0.36 -8.07
CA LYS A 157 -7.96 0.49 -6.63
C LYS A 157 -6.58 -0.01 -6.24
N LEU A 158 -6.01 0.62 -5.23
CA LEU A 158 -4.77 0.20 -4.63
C LEU A 158 -4.97 -0.12 -3.16
N GLY A 159 -4.27 -1.13 -2.65
CA GLY A 159 -4.27 -1.51 -1.24
C GLY A 159 -2.87 -1.94 -0.80
N TYR A 160 -2.21 -1.13 0.02
CA TYR A 160 -0.87 -1.44 0.54
C TYR A 160 -0.85 -1.63 2.04
N ILE A 161 0.05 -2.52 2.47
CA ILE A 161 0.44 -2.67 3.86
C ILE A 161 1.74 -1.90 4.07
N THR A 162 1.72 -0.89 4.92
CA THR A 162 2.89 -0.02 5.21
C THR A 162 2.99 0.27 6.70
N PRO A 163 4.12 0.78 7.21
CA PRO A 163 4.15 1.42 8.51
C PRO A 163 3.13 2.57 8.56
N ASN A 164 2.60 2.88 9.75
CA ASN A 164 1.64 3.97 9.96
C ASN A 164 2.31 5.33 10.25
N ASN A 165 3.65 5.38 10.35
CA ASN A 165 4.37 6.59 10.72
C ASN A 165 4.26 7.75 9.70
N TYR A 166 3.80 7.49 8.47
CA TYR A 166 3.54 8.55 7.49
C TYR A 166 2.39 9.48 7.89
N PHE A 167 1.57 9.13 8.90
CA PHE A 167 0.55 10.04 9.43
C PHE A 167 1.15 11.24 10.17
N THR A 168 2.22 11.02 10.93
CA THR A 168 2.73 11.98 11.93
C THR A 168 4.14 12.45 11.64
N SER A 169 4.96 11.64 10.97
CA SER A 169 6.36 11.97 10.69
C SER A 169 6.51 13.19 9.77
N LEU A 170 7.54 14.00 10.00
CA LEU A 170 7.97 15.07 9.09
C LEU A 170 8.38 14.51 7.71
N ALA A 171 8.91 13.29 7.68
CA ALA A 171 9.25 12.63 6.41
C ALA A 171 8.02 12.32 5.55
N GLY A 172 6.85 12.14 6.17
CA GLY A 172 5.60 11.86 5.46
C GLY A 172 4.92 13.09 4.86
N ILE A 173 5.46 14.31 5.01
CA ILE A 173 4.80 15.56 4.55
C ILE A 173 4.48 15.48 3.04
N SER A 174 5.46 15.15 2.21
CA SER A 174 5.27 15.06 0.75
C SER A 174 4.22 14.02 0.35
N LEU A 175 4.16 12.88 1.03
CA LEU A 175 3.14 11.87 0.79
C LEU A 175 1.74 12.36 1.20
N ARG A 176 1.60 13.00 2.36
CA ARG A 176 0.32 13.57 2.81
C ARG A 176 -0.15 14.69 1.89
N ASP A 177 0.75 15.55 1.42
CA ASP A 177 0.45 16.60 0.44
C ASP A 177 -0.05 15.99 -0.87
N TYR A 178 0.59 14.91 -1.33
CA TYR A 178 0.16 14.17 -2.52
C TYR A 178 -1.25 13.59 -2.35
N PHE A 179 -1.50 12.88 -1.24
CA PHE A 179 -2.82 12.33 -0.91
C PHE A 179 -3.90 13.40 -0.84
N HIS A 180 -3.63 14.53 -0.19
CA HIS A 180 -4.57 15.64 -0.11
C HIS A 180 -4.85 16.27 -1.48
N THR A 181 -3.81 16.51 -2.28
CA THR A 181 -3.93 17.15 -3.60
C THR A 181 -4.70 16.26 -4.57
N LYS A 182 -4.41 14.96 -4.60
CA LYS A 182 -5.12 13.99 -5.44
C LYS A 182 -6.50 13.64 -4.90
N LYS A 183 -6.73 13.76 -3.59
CA LYS A 183 -7.91 13.24 -2.88
C LYS A 183 -8.13 11.75 -3.13
N CYS A 184 -7.05 10.98 -3.23
CA CYS A 184 -7.09 9.60 -3.70
C CYS A 184 -7.37 8.57 -2.60
N VAL A 185 -7.16 8.92 -1.33
CA VAL A 185 -7.33 7.97 -0.22
C VAL A 185 -8.81 7.69 0.03
N THR A 186 -9.17 6.42 0.11
CA THR A 186 -10.54 5.96 0.36
C THR A 186 -10.73 5.43 1.77
N GLU A 187 -9.76 4.63 2.24
CA GLU A 187 -9.88 3.89 3.50
C GLU A 187 -8.48 3.67 4.09
N ILE A 188 -8.37 3.78 5.41
CA ILE A 188 -7.17 3.49 6.19
C ILE A 188 -7.59 2.60 7.36
N ILE A 189 -6.88 1.49 7.53
CA ILE A 189 -7.00 0.59 8.67
C ILE A 189 -5.70 0.67 9.45
N ASP A 190 -5.70 1.31 10.62
CA ASP A 190 -4.53 1.53 11.47
C ASP A 190 -4.45 0.48 12.58
N PHE A 191 -3.39 -0.34 12.58
CA PHE A 191 -3.17 -1.35 13.61
C PHE A 191 -2.42 -0.82 14.84
N ASN A 192 -2.24 0.51 14.94
CA ASN A 192 -1.58 1.18 16.06
C ASN A 192 -0.20 0.56 16.34
N HIS A 193 0.08 0.15 17.58
CA HIS A 193 1.32 -0.52 18.00
C HIS A 193 1.18 -2.06 18.09
N LYS A 194 0.05 -2.62 17.62
CA LYS A 194 -0.18 -4.07 17.67
C LYS A 194 0.63 -4.77 16.58
N LYS A 195 1.36 -5.81 16.99
CA LYS A 195 2.03 -6.71 16.05
C LYS A 195 1.00 -7.50 15.25
N VAL A 196 0.85 -7.14 13.97
CA VAL A 196 0.04 -7.89 12.99
C VAL A 196 0.87 -8.93 12.26
N PHE A 197 2.16 -8.64 12.12
CA PHE A 197 3.19 -9.51 11.57
C PHE A 197 4.27 -9.65 12.64
N ASP A 198 4.90 -10.83 12.76
CA ASP A 198 5.80 -11.20 13.86
C ASP A 198 6.97 -10.21 14.11
N VAL A 199 7.24 -9.32 13.16
CA VAL A 199 8.36 -8.38 13.18
C VAL A 199 7.94 -6.90 13.33
N LEU A 200 6.68 -6.53 13.04
CA LEU A 200 6.28 -5.12 12.92
C LEU A 200 5.20 -4.73 13.91
N SER A 201 5.55 -3.85 14.84
CA SER A 201 4.62 -3.29 15.82
C SER A 201 3.73 -2.18 15.22
N TYR A 202 4.09 -1.56 14.10
CA TYR A 202 3.37 -0.41 13.56
C TYR A 202 2.99 -0.65 12.11
N THR A 203 1.70 -0.79 11.81
CA THR A 203 1.22 -1.11 10.46
C THR A 203 -0.12 -0.44 10.18
N ALA A 204 -0.30 0.02 8.95
CA ALA A 204 -1.57 0.43 8.40
C ALA A 204 -1.80 -0.27 7.06
N ILE A 205 -3.08 -0.54 6.75
CA ILE A 205 -3.51 -0.87 5.41
C ILE A 205 -4.16 0.38 4.81
N THR A 206 -3.63 0.85 3.70
CA THR A 206 -4.10 2.07 3.03
C THR A 206 -4.68 1.73 1.68
N PHE A 207 -5.91 2.17 1.46
CA PHE A 207 -6.60 2.05 0.19
C PHE A 207 -6.70 3.40 -0.51
N ILE A 208 -6.37 3.41 -1.80
CA ILE A 208 -6.51 4.58 -2.66
C ILE A 208 -7.17 4.21 -3.99
N ASN A 209 -7.77 5.18 -4.67
CA ASN A 209 -8.29 5.04 -6.03
C ASN A 209 -8.03 6.33 -6.84
N ARG A 210 -8.47 6.38 -8.11
CA ARG A 210 -8.33 7.60 -8.94
C ARG A 210 -9.46 8.62 -8.76
N LYS A 211 -10.53 8.27 -8.05
CA LYS A 211 -11.64 9.19 -7.79
C LYS A 211 -11.23 10.21 -6.73
N ARG A 212 -11.88 11.38 -6.77
CA ARG A 212 -11.70 12.40 -5.73
C ARG A 212 -12.59 12.06 -4.54
N ASN A 213 -11.98 11.62 -3.45
CA ASN A 213 -12.64 11.26 -2.21
C ASN A 213 -12.61 12.43 -1.23
N PHE A 214 -13.79 12.87 -0.80
CA PHE A 214 -13.95 13.94 0.19
C PHE A 214 -14.07 13.41 1.62
N VAL A 215 -14.29 12.10 1.75
CA VAL A 215 -14.39 11.34 2.98
C VAL A 215 -13.40 10.19 2.89
N ILE A 216 -12.73 9.92 4.00
CA ILE A 216 -11.81 8.81 4.19
C ILE A 216 -12.38 7.97 5.32
N LEU A 217 -12.61 6.69 5.05
CA LEU A 217 -12.95 5.72 6.07
C LEU A 217 -11.70 5.45 6.91
N TYR A 218 -11.79 5.58 8.22
CA TYR A 218 -10.65 5.36 9.10
C TYR A 218 -11.07 4.47 10.26
N ASP A 219 -10.49 3.29 10.33
CA ASP A 219 -10.67 2.37 11.46
C ASP A 219 -9.32 2.13 12.12
N ARG A 220 -9.32 2.09 13.45
CA ARG A 220 -8.12 1.83 14.25
C ARG A 220 -8.42 0.69 15.22
N ILE A 221 -7.51 -0.27 15.31
CA ILE A 221 -7.64 -1.37 16.26
C ILE A 221 -7.52 -0.84 17.71
N GLU A 222 -8.38 -1.32 18.59
CA GLU A 222 -8.32 -1.01 20.02
C GLU A 222 -7.28 -1.89 20.75
N GLU A 223 -6.79 -1.41 21.90
CA GLU A 223 -5.74 -2.11 22.68
C GLU A 223 -6.16 -3.50 23.18
N ASN A 224 -7.45 -3.74 23.38
CA ASN A 224 -7.99 -5.03 23.81
C ASN A 224 -8.36 -5.97 22.64
N GLN A 225 -8.37 -5.50 21.40
CA GLN A 225 -8.81 -6.30 20.25
C GLN A 225 -7.69 -7.12 19.62
N ASN A 226 -8.00 -8.35 19.17
CA ASN A 226 -7.06 -9.14 18.36
C ASN A 226 -7.14 -8.73 16.88
N PRO A 227 -6.00 -8.61 16.15
CA PRO A 227 -6.01 -8.24 14.73
C PRO A 227 -6.88 -9.13 13.84
N LYS A 228 -6.95 -10.44 14.09
CA LYS A 228 -7.77 -11.36 13.29
C LYS A 228 -9.26 -11.07 13.46
N ASP A 229 -9.71 -10.83 14.69
CA ASP A 229 -11.12 -10.58 14.98
C ASP A 229 -11.54 -9.17 14.55
N PHE A 230 -10.66 -8.19 14.72
CA PHE A 230 -10.84 -6.84 14.18
C PHE A 230 -11.05 -6.87 12.65
N LEU A 231 -10.18 -7.58 11.93
CA LEU A 231 -10.31 -7.73 10.48
C LEU A 231 -11.57 -8.50 10.04
N LYS A 232 -12.06 -9.46 10.85
CA LYS A 232 -13.35 -10.11 10.60
C LYS A 232 -14.50 -9.12 10.79
N GLY A 233 -14.46 -8.31 11.84
CA GLY A 233 -15.47 -7.28 12.14
C GLY A 233 -15.61 -6.20 11.08
N LEU A 234 -14.51 -5.82 10.41
CA LEU A 234 -14.54 -4.87 9.29
C LEU A 234 -15.34 -5.38 8.07
N ARG A 235 -15.52 -6.69 7.93
CA ARG A 235 -16.31 -7.29 6.84
C ARG A 235 -17.81 -7.21 7.11
N THR A 236 -18.22 -7.29 8.37
CA THR A 236 -19.63 -7.20 8.79
C THR A 236 -20.12 -5.74 8.82
N THR A 237 -19.26 -4.77 9.13
CA THR A 237 -19.63 -3.34 9.17
C THR A 237 -19.74 -2.68 7.79
N LYS A 238 -19.13 -3.24 6.72
CA LYS A 238 -19.37 -2.74 5.34
C LYS A 238 -20.85 -2.88 4.88
N GLY A 239 -21.68 -3.61 5.62
CA GLY A 239 -23.13 -3.68 5.44
C GLY A 239 -23.96 -2.68 6.28
N ASN A 240 -23.38 -2.09 7.33
CA ASN A 240 -24.04 -1.10 8.20
C ASN A 240 -23.17 0.17 8.29
N GLN A 241 -23.56 1.20 7.52
CA GLN A 241 -22.84 2.48 7.37
C GLN A 241 -22.68 3.31 8.66
N GLU A 242 -23.16 2.84 9.82
CA GLU A 242 -23.27 3.64 11.05
C GLU A 242 -22.05 3.58 12.00
N LYS A 243 -21.08 2.68 11.78
CA LYS A 243 -19.94 2.49 12.72
C LYS A 243 -18.54 2.82 12.19
N ILE A 244 -18.41 3.40 11.00
CA ILE A 244 -17.10 3.77 10.46
C ILE A 244 -16.81 5.23 10.83
N ASN A 245 -15.64 5.52 11.39
CA ASN A 245 -15.26 6.92 11.62
C ASN A 245 -14.98 7.61 10.27
N LEU A 246 -15.86 8.54 9.88
CA LEU A 246 -15.66 9.35 8.68
C LEU A 246 -14.68 10.50 8.97
N ILE A 247 -13.48 10.42 8.41
CA ILE A 247 -12.53 11.53 8.43
C ILE A 247 -12.69 12.31 7.12
N ARG A 248 -13.08 13.60 7.19
CA ARG A 248 -13.06 14.49 6.01
C ARG A 248 -11.65 14.50 5.41
N SER A 249 -11.48 14.50 4.09
CA SER A 249 -10.14 14.47 3.47
C SER A 249 -9.25 15.66 3.87
N LYS A 250 -9.84 16.82 4.18
CA LYS A 250 -9.15 17.97 4.81
C LYS A 250 -8.59 17.65 6.21
N LYS A 251 -9.13 16.67 6.93
CA LYS A 251 -8.64 16.18 8.22
C LYS A 251 -7.47 15.20 8.11
N LEU A 252 -7.13 14.62 6.95
CA LEU A 252 -5.86 13.87 6.83
C LEU A 252 -4.64 14.78 7.09
N ILE A 253 -4.79 16.08 6.78
CA ILE A 253 -3.85 17.15 7.18
C ILE A 253 -3.99 17.48 8.69
N LYS A 254 -5.22 17.48 9.25
CA LYS A 254 -5.48 17.77 10.68
C LYS A 254 -5.35 16.58 11.65
N ILE A 255 -5.05 15.35 11.20
CA ILE A 255 -4.59 14.28 12.11
C ILE A 255 -3.39 14.82 12.92
N VAL A 256 -2.57 15.70 12.32
CA VAL A 256 -1.49 16.44 12.99
C VAL A 256 -1.99 17.41 14.07
N HIS A 257 -3.18 18.02 13.97
CA HIS A 257 -3.66 19.00 14.96
C HIS A 257 -4.60 18.44 16.04
N GLU A 258 -5.40 17.41 15.75
CA GLU A 258 -6.30 16.80 16.75
C GLU A 258 -5.62 15.66 17.54
N VAL A 259 -4.79 14.82 16.89
CA VAL A 259 -4.09 13.71 17.59
C VAL A 259 -2.96 14.23 18.49
N ILE A 260 -2.29 15.33 18.12
CA ILE A 260 -1.30 15.98 19.00
C ILE A 260 -1.96 16.70 20.18
N LYS A 261 -3.19 17.24 20.00
CA LYS A 261 -3.91 17.87 21.12
C LYS A 261 -4.42 16.86 22.14
N THR A 262 -4.83 15.66 21.73
CA THR A 262 -5.32 14.64 22.65
C THR A 262 -4.18 13.96 23.43
N ASP A 263 -3.01 13.76 22.83
CA ASP A 263 -1.83 13.18 23.52
C ASP A 263 -1.09 14.15 24.46
N LEU A 264 -1.20 15.46 24.26
CA LEU A 264 -0.66 16.45 25.20
C LEU A 264 -1.57 16.67 26.41
N ILE A 265 -2.88 16.45 26.25
CA ILE A 265 -3.86 16.53 27.35
C ILE A 265 -3.81 15.26 28.22
N SER A 266 -3.54 14.09 27.63
CA SER A 266 -3.40 12.82 28.37
C SER A 266 -2.09 12.67 29.15
N LYS A 267 -1.05 13.47 28.82
CA LYS A 267 0.28 13.41 29.47
C LYS A 267 0.57 14.50 30.51
N GLY A 268 -0.40 15.37 30.84
CA GLY A 268 -0.23 16.33 31.94
C GLY A 268 0.99 17.25 31.83
N ILE A 269 1.42 17.60 30.61
CA ILE A 269 2.57 18.49 30.43
C ILE A 269 2.10 19.92 30.61
N ASP A 270 2.55 20.53 31.71
CA ASP A 270 2.30 21.91 32.07
C ASP A 270 2.77 22.88 30.96
N LYS A 271 1.83 23.67 30.46
CA LYS A 271 2.04 24.69 29.41
C LYS A 271 3.02 25.79 29.85
N SER A 272 3.32 25.91 31.15
CA SER A 272 4.25 26.90 31.69
C SER A 272 5.72 26.68 31.28
N ARG A 273 6.09 25.49 30.80
CA ARG A 273 7.48 25.14 30.45
C ARG A 273 7.86 25.34 28.97
N ILE A 274 6.92 25.70 28.10
CA ILE A 274 7.22 26.01 26.70
C ILE A 274 7.51 27.51 26.59
N LYS A 275 8.75 27.92 26.89
CA LYS A 275 9.22 29.26 26.50
C LYS A 275 9.43 29.30 24.99
N PRO A 276 8.86 30.29 24.27
CA PRO A 276 9.25 30.54 22.90
C PRO A 276 10.69 31.02 22.88
N ARG A 277 11.60 30.29 22.22
CA ARG A 277 12.83 30.91 21.71
C ARG A 277 12.44 31.81 20.54
N LEU A 278 11.98 33.01 20.88
CA LEU A 278 12.05 34.17 20.01
C LEU A 278 13.54 34.52 19.89
N GLY A 279 14.15 34.11 18.79
CA GLY A 279 15.39 34.71 18.33
C GLY A 279 15.04 35.90 17.45
N SER A 280 14.95 37.08 18.05
CA SER A 280 15.03 38.36 17.33
C SER A 280 16.50 38.76 17.17
N SER A 281 16.93 38.84 15.92
CA SER A 281 17.90 39.77 15.32
C SER A 281 19.10 40.28 16.14
N LYS A 282 20.30 40.04 15.60
CA LYS A 282 21.12 41.11 15.00
C LYS A 282 21.71 40.59 13.70
#